data_AF-A0A523A593-F1
#
_entry.id   AF-A0A523A593-F1
#
_cell.length_a   1.000
_cell.length_b   1.000
_cell.length_c   1.000
_cell.angle_alpha   90.00
_cell.angle_beta   90.00
_cell.angle_gamma   90.00
#
_symmetry.space_group_name_H-M   'P 1'
#
loop_
_entity.id
_entity.type
_entity.pdbx_description
1 polymer ?
#
loop_
_entity_poly.entity_id
_entity_poly.type
_entity_poly.pdbx_seq_one_letter_code
_entity_poly.pdbx_strand_id
1 'polypeptide(L)' 'MSLAQREQCQTTVHLICSDMWAPYLKVIARRAPQALNILDRFHIMRKFNEAIDEI' A
#
# COMPACT_ATOMS: atom_id res chain seq x y z
N MET A 1 -3.06 9.57 29.40
CA MET A 1 -3.17 8.19 28.88
C MET A 1 -2.12 7.99 27.81
N SER A 2 -0.95 7.55 28.26
CA SER A 2 0.24 7.20 27.48
C SER A 2 0.10 5.78 26.96
N LEU A 3 -0.07 5.59 25.65
CA LEU A 3 0.25 4.32 24.99
C LEU A 3 0.59 4.58 23.51
N ALA A 4 1.63 3.89 23.04
CA ALA A 4 2.19 3.84 21.69
C ALA A 4 3.11 5.00 21.29
N GLN A 5 4.34 4.93 21.81
CA GLN A 5 5.53 5.27 21.05
C GLN A 5 5.44 4.57 19.68
N ARG A 6 5.01 5.28 18.64
CA ARG A 6 5.11 4.76 17.27
C ARG A 6 6.54 5.02 16.85
N GLU A 7 7.30 3.96 16.58
CA GLU A 7 8.61 4.05 15.93
C GLU A 7 8.45 4.89 14.66
N GLN A 8 8.83 6.16 14.76
CA GLN A 8 8.91 7.04 13.62
C GLN A 8 10.25 6.69 12.99
N CYS A 9 10.26 5.70 12.09
CA CYS A 9 11.43 5.45 11.25
C CYS A 9 11.68 6.76 10.47
N GLN A 10 12.71 7.50 10.88
CA GLN A 10 12.98 8.89 10.50
C GLN A 10 13.59 8.99 9.09
N THR A 11 13.37 7.96 8.28
CA THR A 11 13.88 7.81 6.93
C THR A 11 12.79 8.20 5.95
N THR A 12 13.07 9.16 5.06
CA THR A 12 12.15 9.50 3.98
C THR A 12 12.00 8.31 3.04
N VAL A 13 10.83 7.68 3.09
CA VAL A 13 10.46 6.64 2.13
C VAL A 13 10.09 7.32 0.81
N HIS A 14 10.74 6.91 -0.28
CA HIS A 14 10.50 7.43 -1.63
C HIS A 14 9.69 6.47 -2.50
N LEU A 15 9.80 5.17 -2.23
CA LEU A 15 9.15 4.10 -2.98
C LEU A 15 8.49 3.13 -2.01
N ILE A 16 7.26 2.73 -2.31
CA ILE A 16 6.49 1.73 -1.56
C ILE A 16 5.95 0.73 -2.58
N CYS A 17 6.09 -0.56 -2.29
CA CYS A 17 5.36 -1.61 -3.01
C CYS A 17 4.25 -2.12 -2.09
N SER A 18 2.99 -2.06 -2.53
CA SER A 18 1.84 -2.50 -1.72
C SER A 18 0.79 -3.22 -2.54
N ASP A 19 -0.07 -3.96 -1.84
CA ASP A 19 -1.30 -4.48 -2.42
C ASP A 19 -2.36 -3.37 -2.59
N MET A 20 -3.37 -3.62 -3.41
CA MET A 20 -4.50 -2.73 -3.70
C MET A 20 -5.48 -2.55 -2.53
N TRP A 21 -5.24 -3.19 -1.38
CA TRP A 21 -6.16 -3.12 -0.25
C TRP A 21 -6.29 -1.69 0.30
N ALA A 22 -7.53 -1.20 0.37
CA ALA A 22 -7.83 0.19 0.72
C ALA A 22 -7.21 0.68 2.05
N PRO A 23 -7.13 -0.13 3.13
CA PRO A 23 -6.42 0.25 4.35
C PRO A 23 -4.93 0.53 4.14
N TYR A 24 -4.22 -0.22 3.29
CA TYR A 24 -2.82 0.07 2.98
C TYR A 24 -2.68 1.42 2.28
N LEU A 25 -3.48 1.66 1.25
CA LEU A 25 -3.50 2.93 0.53
C LEU A 25 -3.78 4.11 1.46
N LYS A 26 -4.74 3.95 2.40
CA LYS A 26 -5.06 4.98 3.41
C LYS A 26 -3.89 5.24 4.36
N VAL A 27 -3.17 4.20 4.79
CA VAL A 27 -2.01 4.37 5.67
C VAL A 27 -0.86 5.04 4.93
N ILE A 28 -0.57 4.62 3.70
CA ILE A 28 0.47 5.20 2.84
C ILE A 28 0.20 6.69 2.60
N ALA A 29 -1.02 7.04 2.20
CA ALA A 29 -1.43 8.43 2.00
C ALA A 29 -1.28 9.29 3.27
N ARG A 30 -1.44 8.70 4.47
CA ARG A 30 -1.31 9.41 5.75
C ARG A 30 0.12 9.50 6.28
N ARG A 31 0.98 8.53 5.95
CA ARG A 31 2.29 8.34 6.59
C ARG A 31 3.46 8.64 5.66
N ALA A 32 3.28 8.47 4.36
CA ALA A 32 4.30 8.71 3.33
C ALA A 32 3.66 9.28 2.05
N PRO A 33 2.99 10.44 2.11
CA PRO A 33 2.32 11.05 0.95
C PRO A 33 3.30 11.39 -0.20
N GLN A 34 4.58 11.53 0.10
CA GLN A 34 5.65 11.79 -0.87
C GLN A 34 6.15 10.54 -1.59
N ALA A 35 5.82 9.35 -1.09
CA ALA A 35 6.31 8.10 -1.67
C ALA A 35 5.49 7.72 -2.92
N LEU A 36 6.19 7.32 -3.99
CA LEU A 36 5.53 6.68 -5.12
C LEU A 36 5.12 5.25 -4.73
N ASN A 37 3.82 4.98 -4.77
CA ASN A 37 3.25 3.67 -4.46
C ASN A 37 3.12 2.82 -5.73
N ILE A 38 3.87 1.73 -5.80
CA ILE A 38 3.83 0.73 -6.86
C ILE A 38 2.93 -0.42 -6.37
N LEU A 39 1.94 -0.79 -7.17
CA LEU A 39 1.06 -1.91 -6.84
C LEU A 39 1.70 -3.23 -7.24
N ASP A 40 1.51 -4.25 -6.41
CA ASP A 40 2.00 -5.59 -6.70
C ASP A 40 1.30 -6.20 -7.93
N ARG A 41 2.10 -6.51 -8.95
CA ARG A 41 1.66 -7.15 -10.20
C ARG A 41 0.93 -8.47 -9.96
N PHE A 42 1.32 -9.27 -8.96
CA PHE A 42 0.69 -10.57 -8.72
C PHE A 42 -0.80 -10.44 -8.38
N HIS A 43 -1.15 -9.48 -7.52
CA HIS A 43 -2.52 -9.22 -7.12
C HIS A 43 -3.35 -8.64 -8.26
N ILE A 44 -2.75 -7.76 -9.07
CA ILE A 44 -3.40 -7.19 -10.26
C ILE A 44 -3.71 -8.30 -11.28
N MET A 45 -2.73 -9.13 -11.62
CA MET A 45 -2.92 -10.18 -12.63
C MET A 45 -3.93 -11.24 -12.19
N ARG A 46 -3.98 -11.57 -10.89
CA ARG A 46 -5.01 -12.47 -10.36
C ARG A 46 -6.41 -11.91 -10.58
N LYS A 47 -6.66 -10.67 -10.13
CA LYS A 47 -7.96 -10.02 -10.31
C LYS A 47 -8.34 -9.84 -11.77
N PHE A 48 -7.36 -9.56 -12.61
CA PHE A 48 -7.56 -9.43 -14.05
C PHE A 48 -7.99 -10.76 -14.68
N ASN A 49 -7.35 -11.87 -14.30
CA ASN A 49 -7.75 -13.21 -14.77
C ASN A 49 -9.15 -13.59 -14.27
N GLU A 50 -9.45 -13.35 -12.99
CA GLU A 50 -10.80 -13.55 -12.43
C GLU A 50 -11.86 -12.78 -13.22
N ALA A 51 -11.57 -11.53 -13.60
CA ALA A 51 -12.49 -10.71 -14.40
C ALA A 51 -12.63 -11.18 -15.86
N ILE A 52 -11.61 -11.84 -16.42
CA ILE A 52 -11.69 -12.47 -17.75
C ILE A 52 -12.58 -13.71 -17.69
N ASP A 53 -12.47 -14.51 -16.63
CA ASP A 53 -13.23 -15.76 -16.48
C ASP A 53 -14.74 -15.52 -16.28
N GLU A 54 -15.17 -14.28 -15.97
CA GLU A 54 -16.58 -13.88 -15.85
C GLU A 54 -17.26 -13.55 -17.19
N ILE A 55 -16.54 -13.64 -18.32
CA ILE A 55 -17.02 -13.37 -19.70
C ILE A 55 -17.27 -14.67 -20.45
#